data_AF-A0A8J2Q4F2-F1
#
_entry.id   AF-A0A8J2Q4F2-F1
#
_cell.length_a   1.000
_cell.length_b   1.000
_cell.length_c   1.000
_cell.angle_alpha   90.00
_cell.angle_beta   90.00
_cell.angle_gamma   90.00
#
_symmetry.space_group_name_H-M   'P 1'
#
loop_
_entity.id
_entity.type
_entity.pdbx_description
1 polymer ?
#
loop_
_entity_poly.entity_id
_entity_poly.type
_entity_poly.pdbx_seq_one_letter_code
_entity_poly.pdbx_strand_id
1 'polypeptide(L)'
;MRRVTIIPDDIQTDKIFKSKRGPTFLATFLLALAWLINELALAWVHDRIPRDDVRPLPDLWFSLFPEITNAILVTELIMITLLVILFIVMFCHQHRWIVIRRVFFCAALCYTFRAFCIFIFQVPVPSKKTYCAPKSNGSLNVIISRVLKTFWSAGIEQLRSRELCGDLIVSGHTISLFMAALTLKQYCPEKLYYLAQLCYCATFIAVPCILLARKHYTIDVVLAYWLTTRIFWTYHSLSHSYHCGDFDQIPLKQSIWACMVPYLEADAPPPQYFQNRLKSNCPQYHPIVHSIFEEKLF
;
A
#
# COMPACT_ATOMS: atom_id res chain seq x y z
N MET A 1 21.93 -12.61 -39.02
CA MET A 1 20.53 -12.64 -38.54
C MET A 1 20.20 -14.05 -38.10
N ARG A 2 20.21 -14.36 -36.80
CA ARG A 2 19.68 -15.63 -36.28
C ARG A 2 18.17 -15.47 -36.13
N ARG A 3 17.40 -16.29 -36.85
CA ARG A 3 15.96 -16.47 -36.63
C ARG A 3 15.76 -16.89 -35.18
N VAL A 4 15.08 -16.05 -34.41
CA VAL A 4 14.52 -16.41 -33.12
C VAL A 4 13.34 -17.33 -33.43
N THR A 5 13.54 -18.62 -33.21
CA THR A 5 12.45 -19.60 -33.15
C THR A 5 11.54 -19.24 -32.00
N ILE A 6 10.25 -19.06 -32.28
CA ILE A 6 9.20 -18.89 -31.28
C ILE A 6 9.10 -20.23 -30.53
N ILE A 7 9.63 -20.26 -29.31
CA ILE A 7 9.58 -21.40 -28.38
C ILE A 7 8.45 -21.10 -27.37
N PRO A 8 7.78 -22.09 -26.74
CA PRO A 8 6.74 -21.81 -25.75
C PRO A 8 7.36 -21.12 -24.51
N ASP A 9 7.31 -19.79 -24.49
CA ASP A 9 8.12 -18.93 -23.63
C ASP A 9 7.84 -19.11 -22.11
N ASP A 10 6.61 -19.44 -21.72
CA ASP A 10 6.19 -19.39 -20.31
C ASP A 10 6.84 -20.46 -19.40
N ILE A 11 7.13 -21.65 -19.93
CA ILE A 11 7.76 -22.73 -19.13
C ILE A 11 9.25 -22.47 -18.94
N GLN A 12 9.87 -21.74 -19.86
CA GLN A 12 11.29 -21.43 -19.82
C GLN A 12 11.56 -20.19 -18.95
N THR A 13 10.73 -19.15 -19.01
CA THR A 13 10.83 -17.96 -18.15
C THR A 13 10.68 -18.30 -16.66
N ASP A 14 9.70 -19.13 -16.28
CA ASP A 14 9.52 -19.58 -14.89
C ASP A 14 10.71 -20.45 -14.39
N LYS A 15 11.38 -21.18 -15.30
CA LYS A 15 12.59 -21.97 -14.98
C LYS A 15 13.84 -21.09 -14.89
N ILE A 16 13.92 -20.01 -15.66
CA ILE A 16 15.05 -19.08 -15.69
C ILE A 16 14.98 -18.11 -14.50
N PHE A 17 13.79 -17.60 -14.15
CA PHE A 17 13.57 -16.62 -13.08
C PHE A 17 12.88 -17.25 -11.87
N LYS A 18 13.56 -18.18 -11.20
CA LYS A 18 13.06 -18.78 -9.96
C LYS A 18 13.18 -17.79 -8.79
N SER A 19 12.05 -17.21 -8.38
CA SER A 19 12.03 -16.25 -7.26
C SER A 19 12.56 -16.86 -5.96
N LYS A 20 13.59 -16.25 -5.38
CA LYS A 20 14.08 -16.54 -4.03
C LYS A 20 13.12 -15.93 -3.01
N ARG A 21 12.89 -16.65 -1.90
CA ARG A 21 12.00 -16.18 -0.83
C ARG A 21 12.67 -15.17 0.12
N GLY A 22 14.00 -15.14 0.15
CA GLY A 22 14.79 -14.27 1.05
C GLY A 22 14.43 -12.79 0.97
N PRO A 23 14.44 -12.16 -0.23
CA PRO A 23 14.04 -10.76 -0.39
C PRO A 23 12.61 -10.48 0.08
N THR A 24 11.68 -11.43 -0.10
CA THR A 24 10.32 -11.30 0.40
C THR A 24 10.26 -11.37 1.92
N PHE A 25 10.99 -12.28 2.56
CA PHE A 25 11.07 -12.31 4.02
C PHE A 25 11.64 -11.01 4.61
N LEU A 26 12.67 -10.44 3.97
CA LEU A 26 13.22 -9.15 4.37
C LEU A 26 12.19 -8.03 4.26
N ALA A 27 11.49 -7.92 3.12
CA ALA A 27 10.46 -6.91 2.93
C ALA A 27 9.30 -7.05 3.94
N THR A 28 8.87 -8.28 4.22
CA THR A 28 7.86 -8.56 5.26
C THR A 28 8.35 -8.17 6.65
N PHE A 29 9.61 -8.49 6.98
CA PHE A 29 10.21 -8.09 8.25
C PHE A 29 10.28 -6.57 8.40
N LEU A 30 10.70 -5.85 7.36
CA LEU A 30 10.72 -4.38 7.35
C LEU A 30 9.32 -3.79 7.54
N LEU A 31 8.29 -4.37 6.91
CA LEU A 31 6.91 -3.95 7.10
C LEU A 31 6.42 -4.19 8.53
N ALA A 32 6.71 -5.36 9.11
CA ALA A 32 6.35 -5.68 10.49
C ALA A 32 7.06 -4.78 11.50
N LEU A 33 8.34 -4.47 11.24
CA LEU A 33 9.11 -3.52 12.05
C LEU A 33 8.52 -2.10 11.92
N ALA A 34 8.23 -1.63 10.70
CA ALA A 34 7.60 -0.34 10.48
C ALA A 34 6.25 -0.25 11.20
N TRP A 35 5.45 -1.32 11.16
CA TRP A 35 4.20 -1.44 11.91
C TRP A 35 4.44 -1.25 13.41
N LEU A 36 5.36 -2.03 13.99
CA LEU A 36 5.66 -1.97 15.42
C LEU A 36 6.11 -0.57 15.84
N ILE A 37 6.97 0.08 15.06
CA ILE A 37 7.44 1.44 15.35
C ILE A 37 6.28 2.45 15.28
N ASN A 38 5.33 2.30 14.36
CA ASN A 38 4.12 3.14 14.35
C ASN A 38 3.31 2.98 15.63
N GLU A 39 3.07 1.74 16.08
CA GLU A 39 2.32 1.50 17.31
C GLU A 39 3.01 2.10 18.54
N LEU A 40 4.34 1.94 18.61
CA LEU A 40 5.15 2.54 19.67
C LEU A 40 5.10 4.07 19.62
N ALA A 41 5.19 4.67 18.42
CA ALA A 41 5.08 6.11 18.24
C ALA A 41 3.70 6.63 18.65
N LEU A 42 2.63 5.92 18.32
CA LEU A 42 1.27 6.26 18.74
C LEU A 42 1.09 6.18 20.25
N ALA A 43 1.57 5.12 20.89
CA ALA A 43 1.54 5.00 22.34
C ALA A 43 2.36 6.09 23.04
N TRP A 44 3.50 6.46 22.45
CA TRP A 44 4.37 7.53 22.94
C TRP A 44 3.72 8.92 22.87
N VAL A 45 3.08 9.24 21.73
CA VAL A 45 2.39 10.53 21.52
C VAL A 45 1.12 10.62 22.34
N HIS A 46 0.41 9.52 22.54
CA HIS A 46 -0.82 9.46 23.32
C HIS A 46 -0.70 10.04 24.74
N ASP A 47 0.43 9.80 25.39
CA ASP A 47 0.68 10.32 26.73
C ASP A 47 1.14 11.79 26.73
N ARG A 48 1.66 12.30 25.61
CA ARG A 48 2.21 13.65 25.48
C ARG A 48 1.27 14.68 24.87
N ILE A 49 0.27 14.24 24.11
CA ILE A 49 -0.68 15.14 23.46
C ILE A 49 -1.40 16.02 24.50
N PRO A 50 -1.57 17.34 24.25
CA PRO A 50 -2.41 18.21 25.06
C PRO A 50 -3.88 17.84 24.85
N ARG A 51 -4.65 17.64 25.94
CA ARG A 51 -6.00 17.07 25.88
C ARG A 51 -7.13 18.08 26.11
N ASP A 52 -6.97 18.98 27.08
CA ASP A 52 -8.16 19.57 27.68
C ASP A 52 -8.42 21.04 27.27
N ASP A 53 -7.41 21.78 26.81
CA ASP A 53 -7.54 23.23 26.53
C ASP A 53 -7.18 23.70 25.12
N VAL A 54 -6.84 22.78 24.20
CA VAL A 54 -6.35 23.14 22.86
C VAL A 54 -7.46 22.98 21.82
N ARG A 55 -7.78 24.08 21.11
CA ARG A 55 -8.70 24.03 19.97
C ARG A 55 -8.04 23.29 18.80
N PRO A 56 -8.81 22.55 17.99
CA PRO A 56 -8.30 21.97 16.74
C PRO A 56 -7.64 23.04 15.86
N LEU A 57 -6.61 22.67 15.09
CA LEU A 57 -6.03 23.56 14.10
C LEU A 57 -7.09 24.00 13.07
N PRO A 58 -7.00 25.24 12.57
CA PRO A 58 -7.86 25.69 11.49
C PRO A 58 -7.57 24.87 10.24
N ASP A 59 -8.59 24.23 9.70
CA ASP A 59 -8.54 23.44 8.48
C ASP A 59 -9.64 23.91 7.54
N LEU A 60 -9.29 24.15 6.28
CA LEU A 60 -10.23 24.64 5.27
C LEU A 60 -11.44 23.71 5.13
N TRP A 61 -11.22 22.39 5.11
CA TRP A 61 -12.31 21.42 4.99
C TRP A 61 -13.26 21.50 6.18
N PHE A 62 -12.72 21.67 7.39
CA PHE A 62 -13.53 21.74 8.61
C PHE A 62 -14.36 23.02 8.70
N SER A 63 -13.95 24.07 8.00
CA SER A 63 -14.72 25.32 7.87
C SER A 63 -15.86 25.22 6.85
N LEU A 64 -15.72 24.35 5.85
CA LEU A 64 -16.68 24.19 4.75
C LEU A 64 -17.73 23.10 5.03
N PHE A 65 -17.33 22.02 5.70
CA PHE A 65 -18.17 20.84 5.88
C PHE A 65 -18.44 20.50 7.36
N PRO A 66 -19.66 20.04 7.70
CA PRO A 66 -19.99 19.61 9.05
C PRO A 66 -19.30 18.29 9.41
N GLU A 67 -19.17 18.05 10.72
CA GLU A 67 -18.65 16.79 11.25
C GLU A 67 -19.73 15.69 11.23
N ILE A 68 -19.46 14.60 10.54
CA ILE A 68 -20.30 13.39 10.47
C ILE A 68 -19.47 12.20 10.96
N THR A 69 -19.56 11.91 12.26
CA THR A 69 -18.76 10.85 12.90
C THR A 69 -18.95 9.47 12.28
N ASN A 70 -20.16 9.16 11.79
CA ASN A 70 -20.48 7.87 11.18
C ASN A 70 -19.85 7.68 9.79
N ALA A 71 -19.32 8.74 9.16
CA ALA A 71 -18.71 8.64 7.84
C ALA A 71 -17.47 7.74 7.82
N ILE A 72 -16.77 7.59 8.95
CA ILE A 72 -15.58 6.73 9.03
C ILE A 72 -15.90 5.25 8.76
N LEU A 73 -17.11 4.80 9.10
CA LEU A 73 -17.54 3.42 8.85
C LEU A 73 -17.47 3.09 7.34
N VAL A 74 -17.87 4.05 6.50
CA VAL A 74 -17.82 3.88 5.04
C VAL A 74 -16.37 3.73 4.57
N THR A 75 -15.45 4.57 5.05
CA THR A 75 -14.03 4.46 4.75
C THR A 75 -13.46 3.12 5.19
N GLU A 76 -13.76 2.66 6.41
CA GLU A 76 -13.23 1.40 6.93
C GLU A 76 -13.73 0.20 6.14
N LEU A 77 -15.02 0.16 5.79
CA LEU A 77 -15.58 -0.91 4.95
C LEU A 77 -14.94 -0.93 3.55
N ILE A 78 -14.76 0.24 2.93
CA ILE A 78 -14.06 0.34 1.64
C ILE A 78 -12.62 -0.14 1.80
N MET A 79 -11.89 0.33 2.80
CA MET A 79 -10.50 -0.05 3.05
C MET A 79 -10.34 -1.55 3.25
N ILE A 80 -11.14 -2.17 4.11
CA ILE A 80 -11.11 -3.62 4.36
C ILE A 80 -11.39 -4.38 3.05
N THR A 81 -12.40 -3.95 2.29
CA THR A 81 -12.74 -4.57 1.00
C THR A 81 -11.57 -4.50 0.02
N LEU A 82 -10.93 -3.32 -0.11
CA LEU A 82 -9.75 -3.13 -0.97
C LEU A 82 -8.57 -3.99 -0.52
N LEU A 83 -8.31 -4.08 0.78
CA LEU A 83 -7.23 -4.92 1.33
C LEU A 83 -7.49 -6.40 1.07
N VAL A 84 -8.72 -6.89 1.22
CA VAL A 84 -9.08 -8.28 0.89
C VAL A 84 -8.85 -8.57 -0.59
N ILE A 85 -9.33 -7.71 -1.49
CA ILE A 85 -9.13 -7.86 -2.94
C ILE A 85 -7.63 -7.84 -3.27
N LEU A 86 -6.88 -6.91 -2.66
CA LEU A 86 -5.43 -6.81 -2.78
C LEU A 86 -4.74 -8.12 -2.42
N PHE A 87 -5.03 -8.68 -1.23
CA PHE A 87 -4.44 -9.94 -0.81
C PHE A 87 -4.78 -11.09 -1.76
N ILE A 88 -6.04 -11.18 -2.22
CA ILE A 88 -6.45 -12.19 -3.21
C ILE A 88 -5.62 -12.05 -4.49
N VAL A 89 -5.52 -10.84 -5.06
CA VAL A 89 -4.73 -10.59 -6.27
C VAL A 89 -3.27 -10.94 -6.05
N MET A 90 -2.68 -10.53 -4.91
CA MET A 90 -1.29 -10.81 -4.58
C MET A 90 -0.98 -12.31 -4.45
N PHE A 91 -1.82 -13.08 -3.75
CA PHE A 91 -1.60 -14.51 -3.52
C PHE A 91 -1.90 -15.37 -4.76
N CYS A 92 -2.85 -14.94 -5.60
CA CYS A 92 -3.21 -15.61 -6.85
C CYS A 92 -2.31 -15.21 -8.05
N HIS A 93 -1.45 -14.19 -7.90
CA HIS A 93 -0.54 -13.76 -8.95
C HIS A 93 0.52 -14.83 -9.26
N GLN A 94 0.85 -15.05 -10.54
CA GLN A 94 1.88 -16.01 -10.97
C GLN A 94 3.22 -15.78 -10.25
N HIS A 95 3.67 -14.53 -10.23
CA HIS A 95 4.86 -14.08 -9.50
C HIS A 95 4.60 -13.55 -8.08
N ARG A 96 3.72 -14.19 -7.29
CA ARG A 96 3.30 -13.74 -5.95
C ARG A 96 4.44 -13.26 -5.03
N TRP A 97 5.56 -13.97 -4.96
CA TRP A 97 6.69 -13.60 -4.08
C TRP A 97 7.32 -12.26 -4.45
N ILE A 98 7.33 -11.94 -5.74
CA ILE A 98 7.85 -10.69 -6.30
C ILE A 98 6.85 -9.56 -6.02
N VAL A 99 5.56 -9.78 -6.27
CA VAL A 99 4.54 -8.78 -5.97
C VAL A 99 4.52 -8.45 -4.48
N ILE A 100 4.51 -9.48 -3.61
CA ILE A 100 4.50 -9.31 -2.16
C ILE A 100 5.68 -8.46 -1.69
N ARG A 101 6.91 -8.76 -2.13
CA ARG A 101 8.08 -7.99 -1.69
C ARG A 101 8.06 -6.54 -2.18
N ARG A 102 7.59 -6.28 -3.41
CA ARG A 102 7.49 -4.92 -3.96
C ARG A 102 6.50 -4.08 -3.15
N VAL A 103 5.31 -4.63 -2.91
CA VAL A 103 4.22 -3.96 -2.19
C VAL A 103 4.60 -3.75 -0.74
N PHE A 104 5.13 -4.78 -0.07
CA PHE A 104 5.49 -4.70 1.34
C PHE A 104 6.68 -3.76 1.56
N PHE A 105 7.64 -3.69 0.65
CA PHE A 105 8.72 -2.72 0.73
C PHE A 105 8.21 -1.27 0.57
N CYS A 106 7.35 -1.01 -0.42
CA CYS A 106 6.72 0.31 -0.59
C CYS A 106 5.92 0.71 0.66
N ALA A 107 5.12 -0.21 1.20
CA ALA A 107 4.35 0.01 2.42
C ALA A 107 5.26 0.26 3.63
N ALA A 108 6.34 -0.52 3.79
CA ALA A 108 7.31 -0.36 4.87
C ALA A 108 7.95 1.03 4.86
N LEU A 109 8.33 1.54 3.68
CA LEU A 109 8.86 2.90 3.54
C LEU A 109 7.84 3.97 3.94
N CYS A 110 6.58 3.85 3.48
CA CYS A 110 5.52 4.79 3.83
C CYS A 110 5.25 4.80 5.35
N TYR A 111 5.13 3.63 5.96
CA TYR A 111 4.88 3.49 7.38
C TYR A 111 6.07 3.90 8.24
N THR A 112 7.31 3.65 7.80
CA THR A 112 8.51 4.14 8.52
C THR A 112 8.55 5.67 8.54
N PHE A 113 8.27 6.32 7.39
CA PHE A 113 8.19 7.77 7.31
C PHE A 113 7.06 8.32 8.20
N ARG A 114 5.87 7.70 8.17
CA ARG A 114 4.76 8.05 9.06
C ARG A 114 5.17 7.99 10.54
N ALA A 115 5.82 6.91 10.97
CA ALA A 115 6.25 6.77 12.35
C ALA A 115 7.23 7.88 12.77
N PHE A 116 8.16 8.23 11.90
CA PHE A 116 9.09 9.34 12.12
C PHE A 116 8.36 10.68 12.26
N CYS A 117 7.39 10.96 11.39
CA CYS A 117 6.58 12.17 11.47
C CYS A 117 5.77 12.26 12.77
N ILE A 118 5.12 11.16 13.18
CA ILE A 118 4.37 11.08 14.44
C ILE A 118 5.30 11.32 15.64
N PHE A 119 6.52 10.79 15.59
CA PHE A 119 7.49 10.96 16.68
C PHE A 119 7.94 12.42 16.84
N ILE A 120 8.16 13.12 15.73
CA ILE A 120 8.64 14.52 15.71
C ILE A 120 7.51 15.49 16.02
N PHE A 121 6.35 15.32 15.40
CA PHE A 121 5.28 16.30 15.42
C PHE A 121 4.11 15.80 16.27
N GLN A 122 3.79 16.56 17.32
CA GLN A 122 2.69 16.27 18.23
C GLN A 122 1.62 17.34 18.03
N VAL A 123 0.58 17.02 17.25
CA VAL A 123 -0.53 17.93 16.96
C VAL A 123 -1.75 17.61 17.83
N PRO A 124 -2.60 18.60 18.17
CA PRO A 124 -3.83 18.38 18.92
C PRO A 124 -4.88 17.65 18.08
N VAL A 125 -5.86 17.04 18.76
CA VAL A 125 -6.91 16.22 18.14
C VAL A 125 -7.88 17.08 17.29
N PRO A 126 -8.27 16.63 16.08
CA PRO A 126 -9.12 17.36 15.14
C PRO A 126 -10.59 17.46 15.58
N SER A 127 -11.07 16.57 16.43
CA SER A 127 -12.43 16.62 16.99
C SER A 127 -12.44 16.48 18.51
N LYS A 128 -13.20 17.37 19.16
CA LYS A 128 -13.49 17.32 20.61
C LYS A 128 -14.40 16.16 21.02
N LYS A 129 -15.08 15.53 20.05
CA LYS A 129 -15.96 14.37 20.28
C LYS A 129 -15.22 13.04 20.25
N THR A 130 -13.92 13.05 19.93
CA THR A 130 -13.11 11.84 19.87
C THR A 130 -12.80 11.34 21.28
N TYR A 131 -13.20 10.11 21.59
CA TYR A 131 -12.87 9.49 22.87
C TYR A 131 -11.36 9.18 22.94
N CYS A 132 -10.72 9.61 24.03
CA CYS A 132 -9.32 9.30 24.34
C CYS A 132 -9.24 8.54 25.67
N ALA A 133 -8.57 7.38 25.67
CA ALA A 133 -8.31 6.65 26.91
C ALA A 133 -7.42 7.47 27.87
N PRO A 134 -7.53 7.27 29.20
CA PRO A 134 -6.71 7.99 30.17
C PRO A 134 -5.21 7.75 29.94
N LYS A 135 -4.37 8.76 30.24
CA LYS A 135 -2.90 8.67 30.16
C LYS A 135 -2.41 7.52 31.02
N SER A 136 -1.34 6.86 30.59
CA SER A 136 -0.79 5.70 31.31
C SER A 136 -0.14 6.07 32.65
N ASN A 137 0.06 7.36 32.94
CA ASN A 137 0.76 7.91 34.10
C ASN A 137 2.10 7.18 34.40
N GLY A 138 2.79 6.71 33.35
CA GLY A 138 4.08 6.02 33.46
C GLY A 138 4.01 4.50 33.66
N SER A 139 2.81 3.89 33.64
CA SER A 139 2.67 2.43 33.74
C SER A 139 3.03 1.74 32.42
N LEU A 140 4.25 1.17 32.36
CA LEU A 140 4.75 0.44 31.19
C LEU A 140 3.86 -0.76 30.81
N ASN A 141 3.25 -1.44 31.78
CA ASN A 141 2.35 -2.58 31.51
C ASN A 141 1.10 -2.15 30.72
N VAL A 142 0.56 -0.97 31.01
CA VAL A 142 -0.60 -0.41 30.28
C VAL A 142 -0.21 0.00 28.86
N ILE A 143 0.98 0.60 28.69
CA ILE A 143 1.52 0.97 27.37
C ILE A 143 1.72 -0.28 26.51
N ILE A 144 2.40 -1.30 27.04
CA ILE A 144 2.68 -2.55 26.33
C ILE A 144 1.38 -3.27 25.98
N SER A 145 0.42 -3.35 26.91
CA SER A 145 -0.88 -3.95 26.63
C SER A 145 -1.63 -3.22 25.50
N ARG A 146 -1.59 -1.89 25.47
CA ARG A 146 -2.22 -1.10 24.40
C ARG A 146 -1.55 -1.33 23.05
N VAL A 147 -0.21 -1.36 23.00
CA VAL A 147 0.59 -1.63 21.79
C VAL A 147 0.29 -3.03 21.26
N LEU A 148 0.33 -4.06 22.11
CA LEU A 148 0.04 -5.43 21.71
C LEU A 148 -1.40 -5.58 21.20
N LYS A 149 -2.37 -4.94 21.86
CA LYS A 149 -3.77 -4.94 21.45
C LYS A 149 -3.98 -4.28 20.08
N THR A 150 -3.28 -3.18 19.77
CA THR A 150 -3.38 -2.51 18.46
C THR A 150 -2.60 -3.24 17.36
N PHE A 151 -1.42 -3.78 17.69
CA PHE A 151 -0.63 -4.60 16.78
C PHE A 151 -1.44 -5.80 16.26
N TRP A 152 -2.15 -6.49 17.16
CA TRP A 152 -2.96 -7.65 16.78
C TRP A 152 -4.25 -7.27 16.02
N SER A 153 -4.79 -6.07 16.23
CA SER A 153 -5.98 -5.60 15.51
C SER A 153 -5.68 -5.09 14.10
N ALA A 154 -4.41 -5.13 13.65
CA ALA A 154 -3.97 -4.62 12.35
C ALA A 154 -4.53 -3.22 12.03
N GLY A 155 -4.66 -2.36 13.04
CA GLY A 155 -5.12 -0.98 12.87
C GLY A 155 -6.59 -0.81 12.44
N ILE A 156 -7.38 -1.89 12.41
CA ILE A 156 -8.81 -1.84 12.04
C ILE A 156 -9.63 -1.35 13.24
N GLU A 157 -10.19 -0.14 13.16
CA GLU A 157 -10.98 0.45 14.26
C GLU A 157 -12.31 -0.31 14.49
N GLN A 158 -12.89 -0.96 13.47
CA GLN A 158 -14.07 -1.81 13.67
C GLN A 158 -13.81 -3.05 14.55
N LEU A 159 -12.55 -3.50 14.65
CA LEU A 159 -12.17 -4.60 15.55
C LEU A 159 -11.91 -4.12 17.00
N ARG A 160 -11.79 -2.79 17.21
CA ARG A 160 -11.54 -2.16 18.51
C ARG A 160 -11.89 -0.67 18.49
N SER A 161 -12.72 -0.22 19.42
CA SER A 161 -12.89 1.21 19.68
C SER A 161 -11.54 1.89 19.97
N ARG A 162 -11.23 2.95 19.22
CA ARG A 162 -9.94 3.64 19.30
C ARG A 162 -9.77 4.28 20.68
N GLU A 163 -8.89 3.70 21.48
CA GLU A 163 -8.50 4.20 22.80
C GLU A 163 -7.31 5.19 22.70
N LEU A 164 -6.51 5.10 21.63
CA LEU A 164 -5.27 5.86 21.45
C LEU A 164 -5.50 7.12 20.59
N CYS A 165 -5.37 8.28 21.24
CA CYS A 165 -5.29 9.59 20.59
C CYS A 165 -3.84 9.97 20.25
N GLY A 166 -3.61 10.60 19.09
CA GLY A 166 -2.26 10.98 18.62
C GLY A 166 -1.93 10.58 17.18
N ASP A 167 -2.73 9.72 16.55
CA ASP A 167 -2.58 9.38 15.11
C ASP A 167 -3.14 10.51 14.23
N LEU A 168 -2.32 11.55 14.03
CA LEU A 168 -2.77 12.83 13.49
C LEU A 168 -1.81 13.45 12.48
N ILE A 169 -0.73 12.77 12.10
CA ILE A 169 0.17 13.23 11.04
C ILE A 169 0.49 12.06 10.12
N VAL A 170 0.24 12.27 8.83
CA VAL A 170 0.27 11.26 7.78
C VAL A 170 -0.76 10.15 8.06
N SER A 171 -1.90 10.24 7.38
CA SER A 171 -3.03 9.30 7.55
C SER A 171 -2.68 7.86 7.16
N GLY A 172 -2.74 6.94 8.12
CA GLY A 172 -2.55 5.50 7.87
C GLY A 172 -3.65 4.89 7.00
N HIS A 173 -4.90 5.32 7.17
CA HIS A 173 -6.02 4.93 6.32
C HIS A 173 -5.76 5.31 4.86
N THR A 174 -5.28 6.53 4.63
CA THR A 174 -4.98 7.03 3.28
C THR A 174 -3.79 6.28 2.66
N ILE A 175 -2.74 5.96 3.44
CA ILE A 175 -1.64 5.10 2.95
C ILE A 175 -2.20 3.74 2.51
N SER A 176 -2.98 3.06 3.36
CA SER A 176 -3.54 1.74 3.05
C SER A 176 -4.44 1.75 1.81
N LEU A 177 -5.34 2.73 1.72
CA LEU A 177 -6.26 2.87 0.58
C LEU A 177 -5.51 3.09 -0.73
N PHE A 178 -4.61 4.06 -0.80
CA PHE A 178 -3.87 4.34 -2.04
C PHE A 178 -2.84 3.27 -2.36
N MET A 179 -2.17 2.67 -1.37
CA MET A 179 -1.26 1.54 -1.61
C MET A 179 -2.02 0.36 -2.21
N ALA A 180 -3.19 0.02 -1.67
CA ALA A 180 -4.05 -1.02 -2.22
C ALA A 180 -4.54 -0.67 -3.63
N ALA A 181 -5.06 0.53 -3.84
CA ALA A 181 -5.59 0.95 -5.14
C ALA A 181 -4.52 1.00 -6.25
N LEU A 182 -3.34 1.53 -5.96
CA LEU A 182 -2.21 1.57 -6.90
C LEU A 182 -1.70 0.16 -7.21
N THR A 183 -1.60 -0.70 -6.18
CA THR A 183 -1.18 -2.09 -6.37
C THR A 183 -2.20 -2.86 -7.20
N LEU A 184 -3.49 -2.73 -6.92
CA LEU A 184 -4.54 -3.33 -7.74
C LEU A 184 -4.45 -2.83 -9.18
N LYS A 185 -4.29 -1.53 -9.40
CA LYS A 185 -4.14 -0.99 -10.77
C LYS A 185 -2.90 -1.54 -11.50
N GLN A 186 -1.80 -1.79 -10.79
CA GLN A 186 -0.54 -2.26 -11.38
C GLN A 186 -0.49 -3.77 -11.63
N TYR A 187 -1.10 -4.57 -10.74
CA TYR A 187 -0.91 -6.03 -10.70
C TYR A 187 -2.16 -6.85 -11.00
N CYS A 188 -3.33 -6.21 -11.13
CA CYS A 188 -4.57 -6.91 -11.47
C CYS A 188 -4.51 -7.43 -12.92
N PRO A 189 -4.99 -8.66 -13.20
CA PRO A 189 -5.01 -9.20 -14.56
C PRO A 189 -5.95 -8.38 -15.45
N GLU A 190 -5.69 -8.35 -16.76
CA GLU A 190 -6.45 -7.53 -17.72
C GLU A 190 -7.97 -7.78 -17.67
N LYS A 191 -8.37 -9.04 -17.42
CA LYS A 191 -9.79 -9.44 -17.27
C LYS A 191 -10.51 -8.75 -16.10
N LEU A 192 -9.76 -8.32 -15.09
CA LEU A 192 -10.26 -7.65 -13.88
C LEU A 192 -9.93 -6.15 -13.88
N TYR A 193 -9.66 -5.55 -15.04
CA TYR A 193 -9.40 -4.12 -15.19
C TYR A 193 -10.51 -3.24 -14.58
N TYR A 194 -11.78 -3.56 -14.88
CA TYR A 194 -12.92 -2.81 -14.34
C TYR A 194 -13.01 -2.88 -12.81
N LEU A 195 -12.65 -4.02 -12.21
CA LEU A 195 -12.59 -4.18 -10.76
C LEU A 195 -11.51 -3.27 -10.16
N ALA A 196 -10.32 -3.23 -10.77
CA ALA A 196 -9.24 -2.35 -10.33
C ALA A 196 -9.63 -0.87 -10.45
N GLN A 197 -10.31 -0.49 -11.54
CA GLN A 197 -10.80 0.87 -11.72
C GLN A 197 -11.89 1.24 -10.70
N LEU A 198 -12.82 0.32 -10.40
CA LEU A 198 -13.82 0.52 -9.36
C LEU A 198 -13.17 0.72 -7.98
N CYS A 199 -12.18 -0.09 -7.64
CA CYS A 199 -11.43 0.05 -6.38
C CYS A 199 -10.70 1.40 -6.30
N TYR A 200 -10.15 1.86 -7.43
CA TYR A 200 -9.51 3.18 -7.52
C TYR A 200 -10.54 4.30 -7.28
N CYS A 201 -11.70 4.26 -7.94
CA CYS A 201 -12.78 5.23 -7.70
C CYS A 201 -13.29 5.19 -6.25
N ALA A 202 -13.46 4.00 -5.66
CA ALA A 202 -13.89 3.84 -4.27
C ALA A 202 -12.92 4.51 -3.27
N THR A 203 -11.62 4.54 -3.58
CA THR A 203 -10.63 5.25 -2.78
C THR A 203 -10.89 6.76 -2.72
N PHE A 204 -11.29 7.37 -3.84
CA PHE A 204 -11.65 8.80 -3.88
C PHE A 204 -12.94 9.10 -3.13
N ILE A 205 -13.84 8.13 -2.94
CA ILE A 205 -15.03 8.27 -2.10
C ILE A 205 -14.66 8.15 -0.62
N ALA A 206 -13.75 7.22 -0.28
CA ALA A 206 -13.31 7.00 1.10
C ALA A 206 -12.56 8.20 1.70
N VAL A 207 -11.85 8.98 0.88
CA VAL A 207 -11.05 10.13 1.32
C VAL A 207 -11.90 11.26 1.93
N PRO A 208 -12.93 11.81 1.26
CA PRO A 208 -13.85 12.77 1.87
C PRO A 208 -14.53 12.25 3.14
N CYS A 209 -14.86 10.96 3.21
CA CYS A 209 -15.44 10.34 4.39
C CYS A 209 -14.51 10.40 5.62
N ILE A 210 -13.19 10.26 5.43
CA ILE A 210 -12.19 10.46 6.51
C ILE A 210 -12.26 11.88 7.06
N LEU A 211 -12.33 12.88 6.17
CA LEU A 211 -12.35 14.29 6.53
C LEU A 211 -13.68 14.71 7.17
N LEU A 212 -14.81 14.19 6.67
CA LEU A 212 -16.14 14.39 7.26
C LEU A 212 -16.23 13.83 8.68
N ALA A 213 -15.60 12.67 8.93
CA ALA A 213 -15.50 12.11 10.27
C ALA A 213 -14.53 12.87 11.19
N ARG A 214 -13.83 13.89 10.66
CA ARG A 214 -12.76 14.66 11.34
C ARG A 214 -11.74 13.76 12.03
N LYS A 215 -11.37 12.66 11.36
CA LYS A 215 -10.39 11.69 11.88
C LYS A 215 -8.95 12.14 11.66
N HIS A 216 -8.72 12.83 10.54
CA HIS A 216 -7.44 13.41 10.15
C HIS A 216 -7.65 14.82 9.63
N TYR A 217 -6.61 15.66 9.72
CA TYR A 217 -6.58 16.94 9.03
C TYR A 217 -6.44 16.72 7.52
N THR A 218 -6.89 17.69 6.74
CA THR A 218 -6.79 17.67 5.27
C THR A 218 -5.32 17.53 4.84
N ILE A 219 -4.41 18.20 5.55
CA ILE A 219 -2.97 18.11 5.27
C ILE A 219 -2.44 16.68 5.44
N ASP A 220 -2.93 15.91 6.41
CA ASP A 220 -2.46 14.54 6.65
C ASP A 220 -2.82 13.61 5.51
N VAL A 221 -4.01 13.81 4.94
CA VAL A 221 -4.51 13.07 3.79
C VAL A 221 -3.71 13.45 2.54
N VAL A 222 -3.44 14.73 2.31
CA VAL A 222 -2.65 15.20 1.18
C VAL A 222 -1.21 14.68 1.25
N LEU A 223 -0.58 14.76 2.43
CA LEU A 223 0.77 14.25 2.65
C LEU A 223 0.84 12.73 2.47
N ALA A 224 -0.15 11.98 3.00
CA ALA A 224 -0.22 10.53 2.82
C ALA A 224 -0.39 10.14 1.35
N TYR A 225 -1.26 10.83 0.61
CA TYR A 225 -1.42 10.62 -0.84
C TYR A 225 -0.12 10.89 -1.60
N TRP A 226 0.53 12.03 -1.33
CA TRP A 226 1.78 12.40 -1.99
C TRP A 226 2.90 11.40 -1.69
N LEU A 227 3.09 11.05 -0.42
CA LEU A 227 4.08 10.08 0.02
C LEU A 227 3.88 8.72 -0.66
N THR A 228 2.66 8.19 -0.62
CA THR A 228 2.33 6.86 -1.14
C THR A 228 2.55 6.79 -2.65
N THR A 229 2.03 7.77 -3.40
CA THR A 229 2.18 7.80 -4.87
C THR A 229 3.63 7.96 -5.29
N ARG A 230 4.39 8.83 -4.61
CA ARG A 230 5.82 9.05 -4.93
C ARG A 230 6.66 7.83 -4.64
N ILE A 231 6.53 7.22 -3.46
CA ILE A 231 7.27 5.98 -3.14
C ILE A 231 6.92 4.88 -4.14
N PHE A 232 5.63 4.68 -4.43
CA PHE A 232 5.19 3.65 -5.35
C PHE A 232 5.77 3.85 -6.75
N TRP A 233 5.63 5.04 -7.35
CA TRP A 233 6.15 5.28 -8.69
C TRP A 233 7.67 5.31 -8.74
N THR A 234 8.35 5.90 -7.76
CA THR A 234 9.82 5.89 -7.71
C THR A 234 10.35 4.45 -7.64
N TYR A 235 9.73 3.58 -6.84
CA TYR A 235 10.12 2.17 -6.78
C TYR A 235 9.99 1.48 -8.15
N HIS A 236 8.83 1.66 -8.81
CA HIS A 236 8.57 1.01 -10.11
C HIS A 236 9.44 1.60 -11.23
N SER A 237 9.75 2.90 -11.21
CA SER A 237 10.71 3.51 -12.13
C SER A 237 12.12 2.97 -11.92
N LEU A 238 12.57 2.83 -10.68
CA LEU A 238 13.88 2.25 -10.37
C LEU A 238 13.97 0.78 -10.76
N SER A 239 12.92 0.00 -10.50
CA SER A 239 12.82 -1.40 -10.94
C SER A 239 12.90 -1.50 -12.47
N HIS A 240 12.18 -0.64 -13.19
CA HIS A 240 12.23 -0.60 -14.65
C HIS A 240 13.65 -0.27 -15.16
N SER A 241 14.28 0.79 -14.64
CA SER A 241 15.65 1.16 -15.03
C SER A 241 16.69 0.09 -14.68
N TYR A 242 16.50 -0.63 -13.57
CA TYR A 242 17.33 -1.78 -13.22
C TYR A 242 17.28 -2.87 -14.29
N HIS A 243 16.08 -3.24 -14.74
CA HIS A 243 15.90 -4.25 -15.78
C HIS A 243 16.36 -3.80 -17.18
N CYS A 244 16.42 -2.49 -17.44
CA CYS A 244 16.97 -1.93 -18.67
C CYS A 244 18.50 -1.75 -18.67
N GLY A 245 19.17 -1.90 -17.52
CA GLY A 245 20.62 -1.67 -17.38
C GLY A 245 21.03 -0.21 -17.17
N ASP A 246 20.06 0.71 -16.99
CA ASP A 246 20.29 2.15 -16.84
C ASP A 246 20.19 2.63 -15.38
N PHE A 247 20.31 1.71 -14.42
CA PHE A 247 20.12 2.01 -12.99
C PHE A 247 21.08 3.08 -12.46
N ASP A 248 22.31 3.11 -12.96
CA ASP A 248 23.33 4.07 -12.51
C ASP A 248 23.15 5.47 -13.12
N GLN A 249 22.39 5.58 -14.21
CA GLN A 249 22.18 6.83 -14.94
C GLN A 249 20.95 7.59 -14.42
N ILE A 250 19.98 6.91 -13.81
CA ILE A 250 18.74 7.55 -13.37
C ILE A 250 18.95 8.37 -12.08
N PRO A 251 18.56 9.66 -12.05
CA PRO A 251 18.69 10.50 -10.86
C PRO A 251 17.96 9.96 -9.63
N LEU A 252 16.87 9.20 -9.83
CA LEU A 252 16.09 8.59 -8.76
C LEU A 252 16.92 7.64 -7.86
N LYS A 253 18.06 7.12 -8.35
CA LYS A 253 18.99 6.29 -7.58
C LYS A 253 19.56 7.02 -6.36
N GLN A 254 19.55 8.35 -6.34
CA GLN A 254 20.01 9.15 -5.20
C GLN A 254 19.11 9.02 -3.96
N SER A 255 17.93 8.40 -4.09
CA SER A 255 17.07 8.12 -2.93
C SER A 255 17.79 7.19 -1.94
N ILE A 256 17.75 7.50 -0.64
CA ILE A 256 18.47 6.77 0.42
C ILE A 256 18.21 5.25 0.39
N TRP A 257 16.98 4.86 0.06
CA TRP A 257 16.53 3.47 0.03
C TRP A 257 16.71 2.80 -1.35
N ALA A 258 17.13 3.52 -2.40
CA ALA A 258 17.24 2.99 -3.75
C ALA A 258 18.27 1.86 -3.86
N CYS A 259 19.27 1.82 -2.98
CA CYS A 259 20.26 0.74 -2.91
C CYS A 259 19.66 -0.65 -2.66
N MET A 260 18.43 -0.71 -2.12
CA MET A 260 17.69 -1.95 -1.89
C MET A 260 17.08 -2.52 -3.18
N VAL A 261 16.84 -1.69 -4.20
CA VAL A 261 16.14 -2.11 -5.43
C VAL A 261 16.88 -3.22 -6.18
N PRO A 262 18.20 -3.13 -6.43
CA PRO A 262 18.94 -4.23 -7.06
C PRO A 262 18.81 -5.55 -6.31
N TYR A 263 18.83 -5.53 -4.97
CA TYR A 263 18.65 -6.74 -4.15
C TYR A 263 17.24 -7.32 -4.25
N LEU A 264 16.21 -6.46 -4.30
CA LEU A 264 14.81 -6.85 -4.42
C LEU A 264 14.42 -7.29 -5.83
N GLU A 265 15.15 -6.88 -6.86
CA GLU A 265 14.81 -7.11 -8.27
C GLU A 265 15.75 -8.09 -8.99
N ALA A 266 16.86 -8.52 -8.38
CA ALA A 266 17.88 -9.38 -9.00
C ALA A 266 17.37 -10.69 -9.63
N ASP A 267 16.29 -11.25 -9.08
CA ASP A 267 15.64 -12.49 -9.54
C ASP A 267 14.24 -12.25 -10.11
N ALA A 268 13.85 -10.99 -10.32
CA ALA A 268 12.59 -10.67 -10.96
C ALA A 268 12.70 -10.72 -12.48
N PRO A 269 11.68 -11.20 -13.20
CA PRO A 269 11.69 -11.12 -14.65
C PRO A 269 11.51 -9.65 -15.08
N PRO A 270 12.06 -9.27 -16.25
CA PRO A 270 11.90 -7.93 -16.78
C PRO A 270 10.41 -7.60 -17.02
N PRO A 271 10.02 -6.32 -17.06
CA PRO A 271 8.63 -5.88 -17.21
C PRO A 271 7.90 -6.53 -18.40
N GLN A 272 8.63 -6.80 -19.50
CA GLN A 272 8.10 -7.41 -20.72
C GLN A 272 7.56 -8.83 -20.51
N TYR A 273 8.13 -9.56 -19.54
CA TYR A 273 7.74 -10.93 -19.20
C TYR A 273 6.91 -10.99 -17.90
N PHE A 274 6.65 -9.85 -17.26
CA PHE A 274 5.89 -9.75 -16.03
C PHE A 274 4.39 -9.57 -16.35
N GLN A 275 3.75 -10.62 -16.86
CA GLN A 275 2.31 -10.61 -17.13
C GLN A 275 1.53 -11.43 -16.10
N ASN A 276 0.45 -10.88 -15.57
CA ASN A 276 -0.47 -11.61 -14.71
C ASN A 276 -1.53 -12.32 -15.56
N ARG A 277 -1.22 -13.52 -16.06
CA ARG A 277 -2.21 -14.36 -16.72
C ARG A 277 -2.88 -15.25 -15.67
N LEU A 278 -4.14 -14.98 -15.35
CA LEU A 278 -4.99 -15.99 -14.71
C LEU A 278 -5.09 -17.18 -15.65
N LYS A 279 -4.42 -18.29 -15.34
CA LYS A 279 -4.56 -19.55 -16.07
C LYS A 279 -6.03 -19.96 -16.02
N SER A 280 -6.76 -19.72 -17.10
CA SER A 280 -8.07 -20.34 -17.28
C SER A 280 -7.82 -21.81 -17.51
N ASN A 281 -8.28 -22.67 -16.60
CA ASN A 281 -8.44 -24.10 -16.84
C ASN A 281 -9.58 -24.34 -17.84
N CYS A 282 -9.52 -23.73 -19.02
CA CYS A 282 -10.24 -24.23 -20.18
C CYS A 282 -9.23 -25.03 -20.98
N PRO A 283 -9.44 -26.34 -21.21
CA PRO A 283 -8.70 -27.02 -22.26
C PRO A 283 -8.95 -26.24 -23.54
N GLN A 284 -7.90 -25.60 -24.08
CA GLN A 284 -7.96 -25.04 -25.42
C GLN A 284 -8.20 -26.21 -26.36
N TYR A 285 -9.45 -26.35 -26.81
CA TYR A 285 -9.75 -27.04 -28.05
C TYR A 285 -8.86 -26.38 -29.10
N HIS A 286 -7.90 -27.11 -29.64
CA HIS A 286 -7.19 -26.73 -30.85
C HIS A 286 -8.24 -26.57 -31.97
N PRO A 287 -8.42 -25.38 -32.57
CA PRO A 287 -8.84 -25.34 -33.95
C PRO A 287 -7.56 -25.52 -34.76
N ILE A 288 -7.30 -26.76 -35.15
CA ILE A 288 -6.64 -27.01 -36.44
C ILE A 288 -7.58 -26.38 -37.48
N VAL A 289 -7.01 -25.69 -38.47
CA VAL A 289 -7.66 -25.05 -39.63
C VAL A 289 -8.07 -23.57 -39.45
N HIS A 290 -7.17 -22.67 -39.85
CA HIS A 290 -7.45 -21.65 -40.88
C HIS A 290 -6.12 -21.08 -41.42
N SER A 291 -5.31 -21.94 -42.04
CA SER A 291 -4.58 -21.55 -43.25
C SER A 291 -5.53 -21.79 -44.41
N ILE A 292 -5.54 -20.91 -45.41
CA ILE A 292 -6.53 -20.75 -46.50
C ILE A 292 -7.54 -19.66 -46.15
N PHE A 293 -7.16 -18.39 -46.33
CA PHE A 293 -8.01 -17.31 -46.87
C PHE A 293 -7.22 -15.98 -47.00
N GLU A 294 -6.05 -15.98 -47.64
CA GLU A 294 -5.43 -14.74 -48.17
C GLU A 294 -4.65 -15.04 -49.46
N GLU A 295 -5.29 -15.73 -50.40
CA GLU A 295 -4.77 -15.80 -51.76
C GLU A 295 -5.95 -15.99 -52.73
N LYS A 296 -6.67 -14.88 -52.98
CA LYS A 296 -7.49 -14.57 -54.15
C LYS A 296 -8.46 -13.43 -53.79
N LEU A 297 -8.08 -12.21 -54.11
CA LEU A 297 -8.87 -11.33 -54.97
C LEU A 297 -8.09 -10.04 -55.21
N PHE A 298 -7.91 -9.79 -56.50
CA PHE A 298 -7.63 -8.54 -57.20
C PHE A 298 -7.87 -7.25 -56.42
#